data_AF-A0A292EGF6-F1
#
_entry.id   AF-A0A292EGF6-F1
#
_cell.length_a   1.000
_cell.length_b   1.000
_cell.length_c   1.000
_cell.angle_alpha   90.00
_cell.angle_beta   90.00
_cell.angle_gamma   90.00
#
_symmetry.space_group_name_H-M   'P 1'
#
loop_
_entity.id
_entity.type
_entity.pdbx_description
1 polymer ?
#
loop_
_entity_poly.entity_id
_entity_poly.type
_entity_poly.pdbx_seq_one_letter_code
_entity_poly.pdbx_strand_id
1 'polypeptide(L)'
;MIPYIDMGMDVHRLGDSAKFLVAGQVVLSSPGTPCLRCFGIVTDNALTDEAAQYGDAGGKPQVVWPNGILASTAVGLLVQLFTPWHGKPVRSAYFAFDASEGTLVASDRLRRRAGMACHHFPAEAVGDPMFDVRHIGGQGDRETDIMLTSIPVLPGWRAWRSAFYNRFRRWFTE
;
A
#
# COMPACT_ATOMS: atom_id res chain seq x y z
N MET A 1 -4.83 13.32 9.11
CA MET A 1 -4.02 12.18 8.62
C MET A 1 -3.48 11.43 9.83
N ILE A 2 -3.45 10.10 9.80
CA ILE A 2 -2.74 9.25 10.76
C ILE A 2 -1.43 8.81 10.08
N PRO A 3 -0.32 8.52 10.82
CA PRO A 3 0.88 7.94 10.20
C PRO A 3 0.53 6.79 9.27
N TYR A 4 1.03 6.87 8.04
CA TYR A 4 0.69 5.97 6.95
C TYR A 4 1.96 5.45 6.31
N ILE A 5 2.03 4.12 6.13
CA ILE A 5 3.11 3.45 5.43
C ILE A 5 2.55 2.93 4.11
N ASP A 6 3.05 3.49 3.01
CA ASP A 6 2.80 2.99 1.67
C ASP A 6 3.95 2.06 1.25
N MET A 7 3.64 0.94 0.63
CA MET A 7 4.64 0.08 0.01
C MET A 7 4.10 -0.48 -1.29
N GLY A 8 4.97 -0.56 -2.30
CA GLY A 8 4.58 -1.04 -3.61
C GLY A 8 5.78 -1.32 -4.50
N MET A 9 5.56 -2.11 -5.53
CA MET A 9 6.54 -2.44 -6.55
C MET A 9 5.86 -2.52 -7.91
N ASP A 10 6.65 -2.33 -8.96
CA ASP A 10 6.22 -2.51 -10.34
C ASP A 10 7.25 -3.35 -11.11
N VAL A 11 6.75 -4.00 -12.16
CA VAL A 11 7.53 -4.83 -13.05
C VAL A 11 7.39 -4.30 -14.47
N HIS A 12 8.46 -3.70 -14.98
CA HIS A 12 8.51 -3.14 -16.32
C HIS A 12 9.25 -4.07 -17.27
N ARG A 13 8.63 -4.41 -18.40
CA ARG A 13 9.33 -5.12 -19.49
C ARG A 13 10.30 -4.15 -20.19
N LEU A 14 11.52 -4.58 -20.43
CA LEU A 14 12.54 -3.79 -21.12
C LEU A 14 12.53 -4.06 -22.63
N GLY A 15 11.77 -3.26 -23.36
CA GLY A 15 11.61 -3.36 -24.83
C GLY A 15 11.02 -4.71 -25.26
N ASP A 16 11.39 -5.16 -26.46
CA ASP A 16 10.93 -6.45 -27.02
C ASP A 16 11.69 -7.67 -26.43
N SER A 17 12.60 -7.43 -25.49
CA SER A 17 13.37 -8.49 -24.85
C SER A 17 12.57 -9.20 -23.74
N ALA A 18 12.97 -10.42 -23.40
CA ALA A 18 12.45 -11.15 -22.24
C ALA A 18 13.00 -10.65 -20.88
N LYS A 19 13.52 -9.42 -20.83
CA LYS A 19 14.09 -8.81 -19.61
C LYS A 19 13.04 -7.96 -18.91
N PHE A 20 13.12 -7.96 -17.59
CA PHE A 20 12.24 -7.18 -16.72
C PHE A 20 13.07 -6.36 -15.75
N LEU A 21 12.67 -5.10 -15.56
CA LEU A 21 13.10 -4.26 -14.46
C LEU A 21 12.06 -4.37 -13.36
N VAL A 22 12.52 -4.65 -12.15
CA VAL A 22 11.65 -4.75 -10.98
C VAL A 22 12.13 -3.70 -9.97
N ALA A 23 11.26 -2.76 -9.65
CA ALA A 23 11.56 -1.65 -8.76
C ALA A 23 10.43 -1.48 -7.75
N GLY A 24 10.74 -0.99 -6.56
CA GLY A 24 9.74 -0.75 -5.53
C GLY A 24 10.11 0.36 -4.58
N GLN A 25 9.24 0.57 -3.60
CA GLN A 25 9.39 1.62 -2.63
C GLN A 25 8.65 1.31 -1.32
N VAL A 26 9.13 1.92 -0.24
CA VAL A 26 8.45 1.99 1.05
C VAL A 26 8.50 3.42 1.55
N VAL A 27 7.35 3.99 1.90
CA VAL A 27 7.22 5.39 2.27
C VAL A 27 6.44 5.52 3.56
N LEU A 28 7.05 6.13 4.57
CA LEU A 28 6.38 6.56 5.79
C LEU A 28 6.06 8.05 5.68
N SER A 29 4.78 8.38 5.78
CA SER A 29 4.26 9.74 5.86
C SER A 29 3.54 9.93 7.19
N SER A 30 3.83 11.00 7.91
CA SER A 30 3.17 11.35 9.17
C SER A 30 2.65 12.78 9.12
N PRO A 31 1.68 13.16 9.98
CA PRO A 31 1.21 14.54 10.06
C PRO A 31 2.35 15.54 10.26
N GLY A 32 2.31 16.61 9.48
CA GLY A 32 3.34 17.65 9.42
C GLY A 32 4.58 17.29 8.61
N THR A 33 4.76 16.04 8.18
CA THR A 33 5.90 15.60 7.35
C THR A 33 5.48 15.38 5.90
N PRO A 34 6.42 15.38 4.92
CA PRO A 34 6.09 15.20 3.52
C PRO A 34 5.23 13.94 3.29
N CYS A 35 4.07 14.13 2.65
CA CYS A 35 3.15 13.04 2.29
C CYS A 35 3.42 12.52 0.86
N LEU A 36 2.65 11.52 0.43
CA LEU A 36 2.76 10.97 -0.94
C LEU A 36 2.61 12.02 -2.05
N ARG A 37 1.76 13.05 -1.85
CA ARG A 37 1.65 14.19 -2.78
C ARG A 37 2.89 15.09 -2.75
N CYS A 38 3.47 15.35 -1.58
CA CYS A 38 4.73 16.11 -1.47
C CYS A 38 5.91 15.42 -2.17
N PHE A 39 5.92 14.08 -2.16
CA PHE A 39 6.89 13.27 -2.87
C PHE A 39 6.58 13.07 -4.36
N GLY A 40 5.41 13.51 -4.84
CA GLY A 40 4.98 13.32 -6.22
C GLY A 40 4.71 11.86 -6.58
N ILE A 41 4.41 11.02 -5.59
CA ILE A 41 4.00 9.63 -5.78
C ILE A 41 2.53 9.59 -6.19
N VAL A 42 1.70 10.30 -5.43
CA VAL A 42 0.29 10.51 -5.75
C VAL A 42 0.15 11.86 -6.43
N THR A 43 -0.34 11.84 -7.67
CA THR A 43 -0.67 13.03 -8.45
C THR A 43 -2.04 12.82 -9.07
N ASP A 44 -2.77 13.90 -9.38
CA ASP A 44 -4.11 13.75 -9.96
C ASP A 44 -4.07 13.09 -11.34
N ASN A 45 -2.98 13.29 -12.11
CA ASN A 45 -2.73 12.57 -13.35
C ASN A 45 -2.54 11.07 -13.10
N ALA A 46 -1.66 10.68 -12.17
CA ALA A 46 -1.42 9.27 -11.85
C ALA A 46 -2.68 8.55 -11.37
N LEU A 47 -3.52 9.21 -10.58
CA LEU A 47 -4.81 8.67 -10.13
C LEU A 47 -5.79 8.49 -11.30
N THR A 48 -5.79 9.43 -12.26
CA THR A 48 -6.64 9.34 -13.46
C THR A 48 -6.18 8.20 -14.37
N ASP A 49 -4.87 8.08 -14.58
CA ASP A 49 -4.27 7.02 -15.40
C ASP A 49 -4.52 5.64 -14.78
N GLU A 50 -4.37 5.51 -13.46
CA GLU A 50 -4.66 4.27 -12.73
C GLU A 50 -6.15 3.90 -12.79
N ALA A 51 -7.04 4.87 -12.63
CA ALA A 51 -8.49 4.64 -12.74
C ALA A 51 -8.89 4.18 -14.16
N ALA A 52 -8.23 4.69 -15.21
CA ALA A 52 -8.46 4.26 -16.58
C ALA A 52 -7.95 2.82 -16.85
N GLN A 53 -6.92 2.39 -16.12
CA GLN A 53 -6.37 1.03 -16.19
C GLN A 53 -7.01 0.07 -15.17
N TYR A 54 -8.01 0.55 -14.41
CA TYR A 54 -8.66 -0.20 -13.36
C TYR A 54 -9.43 -1.39 -13.95
N GLY A 55 -8.98 -2.60 -13.63
CA GLY A 55 -9.48 -3.85 -14.22
C GLY A 55 -8.46 -4.56 -15.11
N ASP A 56 -7.38 -3.89 -15.53
CA ASP A 56 -6.21 -4.50 -16.19
C ASP A 56 -5.23 -5.08 -15.15
N ALA A 57 -5.77 -5.75 -14.14
CA ALA A 57 -5.02 -6.64 -13.26
C ALA A 57 -4.71 -7.93 -14.03
N GLY A 58 -4.04 -7.82 -15.18
CA GLY A 58 -3.56 -8.94 -15.95
C GLY A 58 -2.56 -9.78 -15.15
N GLY A 59 -2.01 -10.83 -15.78
CA GLY A 59 -1.00 -11.72 -15.19
C GLY A 59 0.37 -11.05 -15.00
N LYS A 60 0.42 -9.82 -14.47
CA LYS A 60 1.66 -9.14 -14.10
C LYS A 60 2.37 -10.02 -13.08
N PRO A 61 3.62 -10.44 -13.34
CA PRO A 61 4.32 -11.36 -12.46
C PRO A 61 4.51 -10.71 -11.09
N GLN A 62 3.75 -11.19 -10.11
CA GLN A 62 3.94 -10.81 -8.71
C GLN A 62 5.06 -11.64 -8.14
N VAL A 63 6.03 -10.93 -7.59
CA VAL A 63 7.31 -11.52 -7.24
C VAL A 63 7.41 -11.62 -5.72
N VAL A 64 7.65 -12.82 -5.20
CA VAL A 64 7.65 -13.06 -3.75
C VAL A 64 8.79 -12.32 -3.04
N TRP A 65 9.99 -12.32 -3.61
CA TRP A 65 11.17 -11.78 -2.91
C TRP A 65 11.15 -10.25 -2.73
N PRO A 66 10.78 -9.40 -3.72
CA PRO A 66 10.69 -7.95 -3.53
C PRO A 66 9.59 -7.61 -2.54
N ASN A 67 8.44 -8.27 -2.64
CA ASN A 67 7.34 -8.06 -1.70
C ASN A 67 7.75 -8.42 -0.27
N GLY A 68 8.52 -9.50 -0.07
CA GLY A 68 9.08 -9.86 1.23
C GLY A 68 10.02 -8.79 1.81
N ILE A 69 10.91 -8.23 0.98
CA ILE A 69 11.84 -7.16 1.40
C ILE A 69 11.08 -5.88 1.74
N LEU A 70 10.15 -5.44 0.89
CA LEU A 70 9.37 -4.22 1.08
C LEU A 70 8.45 -4.34 2.31
N ALA A 71 7.77 -5.47 2.49
CA ALA A 71 6.93 -5.72 3.66
C ALA A 71 7.74 -5.74 4.95
N SER A 72 8.89 -6.40 4.96
CA SER A 72 9.77 -6.43 6.14
C SER A 72 10.29 -5.03 6.48
N THR A 73 10.60 -4.22 5.48
CA THR A 73 11.00 -2.81 5.65
C THR A 73 9.85 -1.98 6.24
N ALA A 74 8.63 -2.15 5.73
CA ALA A 74 7.44 -1.47 6.24
C ALA A 74 7.17 -1.84 7.71
N VAL A 75 7.29 -3.12 8.07
CA VAL A 75 7.19 -3.58 9.47
C VAL A 75 8.28 -2.95 10.34
N GLY A 76 9.52 -2.84 9.85
CA GLY A 76 10.59 -2.15 10.56
C GLY A 76 10.29 -0.68 10.86
N LEU A 77 9.65 0.03 9.92
CA LEU A 77 9.16 1.40 10.13
C LEU A 77 8.00 1.45 11.13
N LEU A 78 7.08 0.49 11.07
CA LEU A 78 5.99 0.38 12.04
C LEU A 78 6.52 0.19 13.46
N VAL A 79 7.45 -0.75 13.67
CA VAL A 79 8.07 -0.98 14.99
C VAL A 79 8.73 0.30 15.51
N GLN A 80 9.38 1.07 14.64
CA GLN A 80 9.99 2.36 15.01
C GLN A 80 8.99 3.46 15.37
N LEU A 81 7.74 3.38 14.91
CA LEU A 81 6.69 4.32 15.33
C LEU A 81 6.19 4.04 16.75
N PHE A 82 6.15 2.77 17.16
CA PHE A 82 5.56 2.34 18.43
C PHE A 82 6.57 2.01 19.53
N THR A 83 7.86 1.89 19.19
CA THR A 83 8.89 1.46 20.13
C THR A 83 10.14 2.36 20.05
N PRO A 84 10.87 2.56 21.15
CA PRO A 84 12.12 3.32 21.17
C PRO A 84 13.32 2.50 20.67
N TRP A 85 13.12 1.57 19.73
CA TRP A 85 14.17 0.66 19.24
C TRP A 85 15.35 1.39 18.59
N HIS A 86 15.13 2.61 18.10
CA HIS A 86 16.17 3.53 17.61
C HIS A 86 16.17 4.84 18.40
N GLY A 87 17.33 5.49 18.52
CA GLY A 87 17.52 6.69 19.34
C GLY A 87 16.77 7.96 18.86
N LYS A 88 16.15 7.93 17.68
CA LYS A 88 15.31 9.03 17.18
C LYS A 88 14.04 8.47 16.53
N PRO A 89 12.84 9.00 16.87
CA PRO A 89 11.60 8.56 16.24
C PRO A 89 11.59 8.95 14.76
N VAL A 90 11.31 7.96 13.89
CA VAL A 90 11.20 8.20 12.45
C VAL A 90 9.81 8.73 12.15
N ARG A 91 9.72 9.99 11.71
CA ARG A 91 8.44 10.64 11.33
C ARG A 91 8.22 10.72 9.82
N SER A 92 9.24 10.43 9.02
CA SER A 92 9.15 10.35 7.56
C SER A 92 10.27 9.46 7.06
N ALA A 93 9.95 8.61 6.09
CA ALA A 93 10.93 7.77 5.41
C ALA A 93 10.49 7.58 3.95
N TYR A 94 11.46 7.37 3.06
CA TYR A 94 11.23 6.95 1.69
C TYR A 94 12.44 6.13 1.27
N PHE A 95 12.23 4.83 1.10
CA PHE A 95 13.19 3.92 0.53
C PHE A 95 12.80 3.57 -0.90
N ALA A 96 13.78 3.57 -1.80
CA ALA A 96 13.67 3.01 -3.15
C ALA A 96 14.37 1.65 -3.16
N PHE A 97 13.73 0.67 -3.78
CA PHE A 97 14.23 -0.68 -3.93
C PHE A 97 14.52 -0.97 -5.40
N ASP A 98 15.74 -1.40 -5.70
CA ASP A 98 16.12 -1.96 -6.98
C ASP A 98 16.25 -3.47 -6.81
N ALA A 99 15.40 -4.25 -7.47
CA ALA A 99 15.43 -5.71 -7.33
C ALA A 99 16.47 -6.38 -8.24
N SER A 100 16.99 -5.68 -9.25
CA SER A 100 18.08 -6.16 -10.10
C SER A 100 19.41 -6.13 -9.34
N GLU A 101 19.65 -5.08 -8.56
CA GLU A 101 20.82 -5.00 -7.67
C GLU A 101 20.56 -5.55 -6.25
N GLY A 102 19.29 -5.72 -5.88
CA GLY A 102 18.89 -6.13 -4.53
C GLY A 102 19.15 -5.06 -3.48
N THR A 103 19.14 -3.78 -3.86
CA THR A 103 19.51 -2.66 -3.00
C THR A 103 18.28 -1.89 -2.52
N LEU A 104 18.30 -1.51 -1.24
CA LEU A 104 17.29 -0.63 -0.64
C LEU A 104 17.99 0.62 -0.11
N VAL A 105 17.69 1.77 -0.71
CA VAL A 105 18.39 3.03 -0.42
C VAL A 105 17.41 4.14 -0.08
N ALA A 106 17.83 5.10 0.73
CA ALA A 106 17.03 6.29 0.98
C ALA A 106 16.86 7.10 -0.32
N SER A 107 15.61 7.40 -0.69
CA SER A 107 15.30 8.10 -1.93
C SER A 107 15.79 9.55 -1.90
N ASP A 108 16.33 10.02 -3.02
CA ASP A 108 16.66 11.45 -3.20
C ASP A 108 15.42 12.36 -3.10
N ARG A 109 14.21 11.81 -3.29
CA ARG A 109 12.96 12.55 -3.04
C ARG A 109 12.81 12.92 -1.57
N LEU A 110 13.20 12.03 -0.64
CA LEU A 110 13.23 12.35 0.79
C LEU A 110 14.28 13.39 1.09
N ARG A 111 15.50 13.23 0.55
CA ARG A 111 16.60 14.18 0.79
C ARG A 111 16.22 15.61 0.39
N ARG A 112 15.57 15.77 -0.77
CA ARG A 112 15.10 17.08 -1.26
C ARG A 112 13.95 17.68 -0.45
N ARG A 113 13.22 16.88 0.30
CA ARG A 113 12.08 17.30 1.14
C ARG A 113 12.39 17.25 2.64
N ALA A 114 13.61 16.91 3.02
CA ALA A 114 14.02 16.81 4.41
C ALA A 114 13.85 18.17 5.11
N GLY A 115 13.13 18.18 6.23
CA GLY A 115 12.84 19.39 7.00
C GLY A 115 11.74 20.29 6.44
N MET A 116 11.16 19.98 5.28
CA MET A 116 10.03 20.74 4.74
C MET A 116 8.71 20.26 5.38
N ALA A 117 7.91 21.21 5.86
CA ALA A 117 6.56 20.91 6.35
C ALA A 117 5.60 20.59 5.18
N CYS A 118 4.63 19.72 5.44
CA CYS A 118 3.59 19.38 4.48
C CYS A 118 2.39 20.33 4.61
N HIS A 119 1.99 20.97 3.51
CA HIS A 119 0.80 21.82 3.47
C HIS A 119 -0.50 21.02 3.26
N HIS A 120 -0.43 19.77 2.78
CA HIS A 120 -1.61 18.92 2.59
C HIS A 120 -2.16 18.37 3.90
N PHE A 121 -1.27 18.00 4.82
CA PHE A 121 -1.61 17.40 6.11
C PHE A 121 -0.76 18.03 7.22
N PRO A 122 -1.18 19.19 7.75
CA PRO A 122 -0.51 19.87 8.86
C PRO A 122 -0.38 18.97 10.10
N ALA A 123 0.56 19.30 10.99
CA ALA A 123 0.83 18.50 12.19
C ALA A 123 -0.35 18.46 13.17
N GLU A 124 -1.22 19.47 13.09
CA GLU A 124 -2.39 19.67 13.94
C GLU A 124 -3.62 18.93 13.39
N ALA A 125 -3.58 18.53 12.12
CA ALA A 125 -4.69 17.86 11.43
C ALA A 125 -4.69 16.32 11.65
N VAL A 126 -4.41 15.86 12.87
CA VAL A 126 -4.32 14.43 13.21
C VAL A 126 -5.70 13.80 13.43
N GLY A 127 -6.71 14.61 13.77
CA GLY A 127 -8.04 14.13 14.16
C GLY A 127 -8.03 13.45 15.53
N ASP A 128 -9.19 12.97 15.98
CA ASP A 128 -9.30 12.16 17.19
C ASP A 128 -8.94 10.70 16.86
N PRO A 129 -7.85 10.13 17.39
CA PRO A 129 -7.50 8.72 17.15
C PRO A 129 -8.49 7.72 17.76
N MET A 130 -9.36 8.18 18.67
CA MET A 130 -10.38 7.35 19.32
C MET A 130 -11.75 7.45 18.65
N PHE A 131 -11.83 8.09 17.48
CA PHE A 131 -13.09 8.22 16.75
C PHE A 131 -13.72 6.84 16.44
N ASP A 132 -15.02 6.70 16.66
CA ASP A 132 -15.75 5.47 16.37
C ASP A 132 -16.74 5.69 15.23
N VAL A 133 -16.46 5.06 14.08
CA VAL A 133 -17.29 5.15 12.86
C VAL A 133 -18.75 4.77 13.10
N ARG A 134 -19.04 3.95 14.11
CA ARG A 134 -20.41 3.52 14.45
C ARG A 134 -21.23 4.63 15.12
N HIS A 135 -20.57 5.63 15.69
CA HIS A 135 -21.19 6.75 16.40
C HIS A 135 -21.29 8.02 15.54
N ILE A 136 -20.72 8.01 14.32
CA ILE A 136 -20.73 9.17 13.40
C ILE A 136 -22.14 9.44 12.83
N GLY A 137 -23.02 8.43 12.80
CA GLY A 137 -24.38 8.52 12.23
C GLY A 137 -25.51 8.98 13.18
N GLY A 138 -25.21 9.40 14.41
CA GLY A 138 -26.24 9.70 15.42
C GLY A 138 -26.93 11.07 15.31
N GLN A 139 -26.46 11.97 14.43
CA GLN A 139 -26.96 13.36 14.36
C GLN A 139 -27.36 13.86 12.97
N GLY A 140 -27.49 12.98 11.98
CA GLY A 140 -27.99 13.34 10.65
C GLY A 140 -28.93 12.28 10.09
N ASP A 141 -30.19 12.66 9.93
CA ASP A 141 -31.22 12.04 9.08
C ASP A 141 -31.73 10.65 9.49
N ARG A 142 -32.73 10.70 10.38
CA ARG A 142 -33.87 9.78 10.28
C ARG A 142 -34.50 9.97 8.90
N GLU A 143 -34.36 8.97 8.03
CA GLU A 143 -35.27 8.60 6.93
C GLU A 143 -34.48 8.13 5.70
N THR A 144 -34.02 6.88 5.74
CA THR A 144 -34.06 5.97 4.58
C THR A 144 -33.75 4.57 5.06
N ASP A 145 -34.81 3.82 5.33
CA ASP A 145 -34.81 2.40 5.62
C ASP A 145 -34.43 1.64 4.33
N ILE A 146 -33.12 1.46 4.08
CA ILE A 146 -32.65 0.55 3.04
C ILE A 146 -32.46 -0.82 3.68
N MET A 147 -33.44 -1.68 3.43
CA MET A 147 -33.45 -3.12 3.67
C MET A 147 -32.09 -3.76 3.35
N LEU A 148 -31.30 -4.03 4.40
CA LEU A 148 -30.12 -4.90 4.37
C LEU A 148 -30.59 -6.35 4.53
N THR A 149 -31.21 -6.90 3.48
CA THR A 149 -31.53 -8.32 3.41
C THR A 149 -30.45 -9.10 2.66
N SER A 150 -29.89 -10.08 3.39
CA SER A 150 -29.07 -11.21 2.94
C SER A 150 -27.72 -10.92 2.26
N ILE A 151 -26.65 -10.82 3.07
CA ILE A 151 -25.30 -11.22 2.63
C ILE A 151 -25.24 -12.76 2.60
N PRO A 152 -24.96 -13.42 1.46
CA PRO A 152 -24.78 -14.87 1.44
C PRO A 152 -23.49 -15.28 2.14
N VAL A 153 -23.59 -16.24 3.04
CA VAL A 153 -22.45 -16.86 3.75
C VAL A 153 -21.56 -17.57 2.73
N LEU A 154 -20.29 -17.18 2.66
CA LEU A 154 -19.30 -17.83 1.79
C LEU A 154 -19.12 -19.32 2.18
N PRO A 155 -18.93 -20.24 1.21
CA PRO A 155 -18.79 -21.65 1.50
C PRO A 155 -17.49 -21.94 2.27
N GLY A 156 -17.60 -22.77 3.31
CA GLY A 156 -16.46 -23.14 4.15
C GLY A 156 -15.32 -23.83 3.38
N TRP A 157 -14.12 -23.72 3.95
CA TRP A 157 -12.80 -24.19 3.48
C TRP A 157 -12.75 -25.59 2.82
N ARG A 158 -13.73 -26.47 3.06
CA ARG A 158 -13.84 -27.78 2.41
C ARG A 158 -14.17 -27.70 0.92
N ALA A 159 -14.93 -26.69 0.48
CA ALA A 159 -15.26 -26.48 -0.93
C ALA A 159 -14.04 -26.02 -1.77
N TRP A 160 -13.10 -25.31 -1.16
CA TRP A 160 -11.88 -24.85 -1.82
C TRP A 160 -10.88 -25.99 -2.09
N ARG A 161 -10.80 -27.00 -1.21
CA ARG A 161 -9.87 -28.13 -1.39
C ARG A 161 -10.24 -29.01 -2.58
N SER A 162 -11.52 -29.27 -2.84
CA SER A 162 -11.95 -30.10 -3.97
C SER A 162 -11.79 -29.39 -5.31
N ALA A 163 -12.05 -28.07 -5.35
CA ALA A 163 -11.82 -27.25 -6.54
C ALA A 163 -10.34 -27.14 -6.90
N PHE A 164 -9.46 -27.00 -5.91
CA PHE A 164 -8.01 -26.94 -6.11
C PHE A 164 -7.45 -28.29 -6.60
N TYR A 165 -7.86 -29.41 -5.97
CA TYR A 165 -7.37 -30.74 -6.32
C TYR A 165 -7.79 -31.17 -7.75
N ASN A 166 -9.03 -30.87 -8.16
CA ASN A 166 -9.50 -31.20 -9.51
C ASN A 166 -8.86 -30.33 -10.60
N ARG A 167 -8.48 -29.09 -10.29
CA ARG A 167 -7.78 -28.20 -11.23
C ARG A 167 -6.31 -28.58 -11.38
N PHE A 168 -5.67 -29.04 -10.30
CA PHE A 168 -4.28 -29.51 -10.33
C PHE A 168 -4.11 -30.82 -11.11
N ARG A 169 -5.08 -31.73 -11.00
CA ARG A 169 -5.04 -33.03 -11.69
C ARG A 169 -5.20 -32.94 -13.22
N ARG A 170 -5.91 -31.92 -13.73
CA ARG A 170 -6.05 -31.65 -15.16
C ARG A 170 -4.76 -31.17 -15.84
N TRP A 171 -3.82 -30.61 -15.08
CA TRP A 171 -2.57 -30.04 -15.60
C TRP A 171 -1.46 -31.08 -15.84
N PHE A 172 -1.66 -32.33 -15.41
CA PHE A 172 -0.66 -33.40 -15.49
C PHE A 172 -1.06 -34.57 -16.41
N THR A 173 -2.19 -34.46 -17.13
CA THR A 173 -2.68 -35.52 -18.02
C THR A 173 -2.99 -35.06 -19.44
N GLU A 174 -2.47 -33.91 -19.86
CA GLU A 174 -2.43 -33.45 -21.26
C GLU A 174 -0.99 -33.09 -21.65
#